data_AF-A0A8B9SSE1-F1
#
_entry.id   AF-A0A8B9SSE1-F1
#
_cell.length_a   1.000
_cell.length_b   1.000
_cell.length_c   1.000
_cell.angle_alpha   90.00
_cell.angle_beta   90.00
_cell.angle_gamma   90.00
#
_symmetry.space_group_name_H-M   'P 1'
#
loop_
_entity.id
_entity.type
_entity.pdbx_description
1 polymer ?
#
loop_
_entity_poly.entity_id
_entity_poly.type
_entity_poly.pdbx_seq_one_letter_code
_entity_poly.pdbx_strand_id
1 'polypeptide(L)'
;SPPAPRLSPQPPPPSPTFEPPAPRLSPPAPRLSPLTPRLSLPAPRLSPPAPHLSPPAPRLSPPNPIFSPGRSLERLVLGQIVGFILNVPSHVSLGFVALPLRRKHWLAVRQLGGTYYNLDSKLRAPARIGGEPELRAFLRDFLAQGLCEVFLVVPRAVEEAGAWLSPE
;
A
#
# COMPACT_ATOMS: atom_id res chain seq x y z
N SER A 1 -8.70 -40.81 -82.26
CA SER A 1 -9.41 -39.62 -82.75
C SER A 1 -10.91 -39.82 -82.58
N PRO A 2 -11.65 -38.80 -82.10
CA PRO A 2 -12.83 -38.99 -81.25
C PRO A 2 -14.14 -39.17 -82.06
N PRO A 3 -15.27 -39.40 -81.37
CA PRO A 3 -16.31 -38.38 -81.45
C PRO A 3 -16.96 -38.00 -80.10
N ALA A 4 -17.57 -36.83 -80.14
CA ALA A 4 -18.01 -35.96 -79.05
C ALA A 4 -19.23 -36.46 -78.23
N PRO A 5 -19.42 -35.94 -77.01
CA PRO A 5 -20.59 -36.24 -76.20
C PRO A 5 -21.84 -35.52 -76.72
N ARG A 6 -22.95 -36.25 -76.87
CA ARG A 6 -24.27 -35.69 -77.22
C ARG A 6 -25.01 -35.35 -75.92
N LEU A 7 -25.28 -34.07 -75.72
CA LEU A 7 -26.12 -33.56 -74.64
C LEU A 7 -27.60 -33.75 -75.01
N SER A 8 -28.38 -34.37 -74.12
CA SER A 8 -29.84 -34.41 -74.21
C SER A 8 -30.44 -33.48 -73.13
N PRO A 9 -31.43 -32.64 -73.45
CA PRO A 9 -31.96 -31.64 -72.52
C PRO A 9 -32.91 -32.21 -71.46
N GLN A 10 -32.84 -31.64 -70.26
CA GLN A 10 -33.62 -31.99 -69.07
C GLN A 10 -34.98 -31.26 -69.04
N PRO A 11 -36.08 -31.90 -68.57
CA PRO A 11 -37.39 -31.25 -68.43
C PRO A 11 -37.44 -30.27 -67.23
N PRO A 12 -38.31 -29.24 -67.26
CA PRO A 12 -38.37 -28.19 -66.23
C PRO A 12 -39.10 -28.65 -64.94
N PRO A 13 -38.82 -28.00 -63.79
CA PRO A 13 -39.35 -28.41 -62.49
C PRO A 13 -40.81 -27.99 -62.26
N PRO A 14 -41.56 -28.70 -61.40
CA PRO A 14 -42.92 -28.32 -61.02
C PRO A 14 -42.97 -27.11 -60.06
N SER A 15 -44.04 -26.31 -60.17
CA SER A 15 -44.28 -25.09 -59.40
C SER A 15 -44.81 -25.38 -57.99
N PRO A 16 -44.53 -24.52 -56.98
CA PRO A 16 -44.98 -24.74 -55.60
C PRO A 16 -46.44 -24.28 -55.37
N THR A 17 -47.26 -25.16 -54.82
CA THR A 17 -48.62 -24.84 -54.34
C THR A 17 -48.55 -24.29 -52.91
N PHE A 18 -49.11 -23.10 -52.71
CA PHE A 18 -49.19 -22.39 -51.43
C PHE A 18 -50.59 -22.60 -50.84
N GLU A 19 -50.70 -23.22 -49.67
CA GLU A 19 -51.93 -23.22 -48.86
C GLU A 19 -51.60 -22.67 -47.46
N PRO A 20 -52.22 -21.56 -47.01
CA PRO A 20 -52.03 -21.05 -45.65
C PRO A 20 -53.00 -21.73 -44.66
N PRO A 21 -52.55 -22.10 -43.44
CA PRO A 21 -53.42 -22.63 -42.40
C PRO A 21 -54.29 -21.53 -41.76
N ALA A 22 -55.54 -21.86 -41.44
CA ALA A 22 -56.54 -20.97 -40.84
C ALA A 22 -56.16 -20.50 -39.40
N PRO A 23 -56.60 -19.30 -38.97
CA PRO A 23 -56.21 -18.73 -37.68
C PRO A 23 -56.92 -19.38 -36.49
N ARG A 24 -56.16 -19.78 -35.46
CA ARG A 24 -56.73 -20.19 -34.16
C ARG A 24 -57.18 -18.96 -33.36
N LEU A 25 -58.49 -18.80 -33.21
CA LEU A 25 -59.14 -17.84 -32.32
C LEU A 25 -59.26 -18.44 -30.91
N SER A 26 -58.33 -18.12 -30.01
CA SER A 26 -58.51 -18.07 -28.53
C SER A 26 -57.19 -17.71 -27.84
N PRO A 27 -57.07 -16.55 -27.16
CA PRO A 27 -55.93 -16.30 -26.28
C PRO A 27 -56.06 -17.15 -24.99
N PRO A 28 -54.95 -17.65 -24.42
CA PRO A 28 -54.97 -18.28 -23.10
C PRO A 28 -55.29 -17.24 -22.00
N ALA A 29 -56.11 -17.62 -21.02
CA ALA A 29 -56.50 -16.75 -19.92
C ALA A 29 -55.30 -16.34 -19.03
N PRO A 30 -55.24 -15.09 -18.54
CA PRO A 30 -54.16 -14.64 -17.66
C PRO A 30 -54.27 -15.33 -16.28
N ARG A 31 -53.17 -15.95 -15.83
CA ARG A 31 -53.05 -16.41 -14.44
C ARG A 31 -52.82 -15.20 -13.53
N LEU A 32 -53.84 -14.81 -12.79
CA LEU A 32 -53.73 -13.83 -11.70
C LEU A 32 -53.18 -14.53 -10.46
N SER A 33 -51.87 -14.43 -10.23
CA SER A 33 -51.27 -14.70 -8.92
C SER A 33 -51.11 -13.37 -8.19
N PRO A 34 -51.92 -13.06 -7.16
CA PRO A 34 -51.68 -11.87 -6.35
C PRO A 34 -50.42 -12.09 -5.51
N LEU A 35 -49.33 -11.42 -5.88
CA LEU A 35 -48.18 -11.21 -5.01
C LEU A 35 -48.65 -10.34 -3.85
N THR A 36 -48.83 -10.94 -2.67
CA THR A 36 -49.11 -10.19 -1.44
C THR A 36 -47.90 -9.30 -1.10
N PRO A 37 -48.06 -7.97 -1.01
CA PRO A 37 -46.97 -7.12 -0.55
C PRO A 37 -46.80 -7.33 0.96
N ARG A 38 -45.66 -7.89 1.36
CA ARG A 38 -45.30 -8.08 2.77
C ARG A 38 -44.97 -6.71 3.38
N LEU A 39 -45.98 -6.00 3.88
CA LEU A 39 -45.79 -4.79 4.68
C LEU A 39 -45.22 -5.16 6.05
N SER A 40 -43.90 -5.32 6.13
CA SER A 40 -43.17 -5.33 7.40
C SER A 40 -42.57 -3.94 7.60
N LEU A 41 -43.33 -3.01 8.18
CA LEU A 41 -42.79 -1.72 8.61
C LEU A 41 -41.80 -1.98 9.78
N PRO A 42 -40.55 -1.52 9.70
CA PRO A 42 -39.64 -1.58 10.84
C PRO A 42 -40.14 -0.64 11.95
N ALA A 43 -40.16 -1.12 13.20
CA ALA A 43 -40.50 -0.28 14.34
C ALA A 43 -39.53 0.92 14.45
N PRO A 44 -40.00 2.14 14.75
CA PRO A 44 -39.13 3.29 14.92
C PRO A 44 -38.21 3.08 16.13
N ARG A 45 -36.90 3.24 15.93
CA ARG A 45 -35.92 3.21 17.02
C ARG A 45 -36.06 4.46 17.89
N LEU A 46 -36.65 4.31 19.08
CA LEU A 46 -36.78 5.36 20.09
C LEU A 46 -35.52 5.51 20.96
N SER A 47 -34.34 5.63 20.35
CA SER A 47 -33.13 6.01 21.07
C SER A 47 -32.18 6.77 20.14
N PRO A 48 -31.91 8.07 20.38
CA PRO A 48 -30.83 8.74 19.69
C PRO A 48 -29.50 8.07 20.07
N PRO A 49 -28.58 7.83 19.11
CA PRO A 49 -27.25 7.34 19.44
C PRO A 49 -26.56 8.36 20.35
N ALA A 50 -25.92 7.87 21.42
CA ALA A 50 -25.17 8.72 22.34
C ALA A 50 -24.15 9.57 21.56
N PRO A 51 -23.99 10.87 21.89
CA PRO A 51 -22.97 11.68 21.26
C PRO A 51 -21.60 11.07 21.55
N HIS A 52 -20.87 10.71 20.50
CA HIS A 52 -19.50 10.23 20.57
C HIS A 52 -18.61 11.36 21.10
N LEU A 53 -18.47 11.47 22.42
CA LEU A 53 -17.54 12.37 23.11
C LEU A 53 -16.15 11.75 23.25
N SER A 54 -15.65 11.18 22.16
CA SER A 54 -14.23 10.89 22.02
C SER A 54 -13.75 11.63 20.79
N PRO A 55 -12.98 12.74 20.93
CA PRO A 55 -12.24 13.23 19.78
C PRO A 55 -11.44 12.05 19.21
N PRO A 56 -11.47 11.81 17.89
CA PRO A 56 -10.61 10.80 17.31
C PRO A 56 -9.18 11.11 17.74
N ALA A 57 -8.48 10.11 18.29
CA ALA A 57 -7.07 10.25 18.62
C ALA A 57 -6.35 10.89 17.42
N PRO A 58 -5.46 11.87 17.62
CA PRO A 58 -4.71 12.45 16.52
C PRO A 58 -4.09 11.30 15.76
N ARG A 59 -4.40 11.19 14.46
CA ARG A 59 -3.81 10.17 13.59
C ARG A 59 -2.30 10.38 13.69
N LEU A 60 -1.65 9.47 14.42
CA LEU A 60 -0.20 9.31 14.34
C LEU A 60 0.11 9.19 12.85
N SER A 61 1.11 9.96 12.43
CA SER A 61 1.60 10.18 11.08
C SER A 61 1.50 8.97 10.14
N PRO A 62 1.45 9.19 8.80
CA PRO A 62 1.51 8.09 7.82
C PRO A 62 2.64 7.10 8.15
N PRO A 63 2.52 5.83 7.73
CA PRO A 63 3.50 4.80 8.07
C PRO A 63 4.89 5.34 7.80
N ASN A 64 5.73 5.34 8.84
CA ASN A 64 7.11 5.84 8.79
C ASN A 64 7.71 5.53 7.42
N PRO A 65 8.32 6.51 6.71
CA PRO A 65 8.96 6.23 5.44
C PRO A 65 9.99 5.15 5.69
N ILE A 66 9.71 3.92 5.25
CA ILE A 66 10.63 2.81 5.29
C ILE A 66 11.71 3.19 4.28
N PHE A 67 12.81 3.76 4.77
CA PHE A 67 13.91 4.22 3.95
C PHE A 67 14.49 3.04 3.18
N SER A 68 14.38 3.07 1.85
CA SER A 68 15.12 2.14 1.01
C SER A 68 16.61 2.52 1.09
N PRO A 69 17.51 1.63 1.56
CA PRO A 69 18.83 1.97 2.11
C PRO A 69 19.78 2.79 1.23
N GLY A 70 19.72 2.60 -0.10
CA GLY A 70 20.74 3.14 -1.01
C GLY A 70 20.40 4.49 -1.62
N ARG A 71 19.24 4.60 -2.29
CA ARG A 71 18.88 5.82 -3.05
C ARG A 71 18.20 6.89 -2.22
N SER A 72 17.62 6.52 -1.08
CA SER A 72 16.84 7.45 -0.27
C SER A 72 17.74 8.38 0.56
N LEU A 73 18.92 7.91 1.00
CA LEU A 73 19.82 8.69 1.86
C LEU A 73 20.45 9.90 1.16
N GLU A 74 20.74 9.78 -0.15
CA GLU A 74 21.31 10.88 -0.93
C GLU A 74 20.29 12.02 -1.14
N ARG A 75 19.00 11.68 -1.11
CA ARG A 75 17.89 12.63 -1.24
C ARG A 75 17.56 13.36 0.06
N LEU A 76 18.18 12.98 1.18
CA LEU A 76 17.94 13.65 2.46
C LEU A 76 18.52 15.06 2.45
N VAL A 77 17.66 16.03 2.73
CA VAL A 77 18.06 17.42 2.96
C VAL A 77 18.47 17.56 4.42
N LEU A 78 19.72 17.20 4.72
CA LEU A 78 20.24 17.08 6.09
C LEU A 78 20.11 18.37 6.92
N GLY A 79 20.16 19.54 6.29
CA GLY A 79 19.96 20.82 6.97
C GLY A 79 18.54 21.03 7.53
N GLN A 80 17.54 20.30 7.04
CA GLN A 80 16.17 20.33 7.56
C GLN A 80 15.92 19.30 8.68
N ILE A 81 16.93 18.45 8.97
CA ILE A 81 16.82 17.35 9.90
C ILE A 81 17.50 17.71 11.21
N VAL A 82 16.74 17.63 12.30
CA VAL A 82 17.26 17.87 13.66
C VAL A 82 18.24 16.75 14.01
N GLY A 83 17.88 15.50 13.77
CA GLY A 83 18.75 14.38 14.04
C GLY A 83 18.12 13.06 13.65
N PHE A 84 18.76 11.99 14.07
CA PHE A 84 18.36 10.64 13.74
C PHE A 84 18.23 9.82 15.01
N ILE A 85 17.23 8.95 15.04
CA ILE A 85 17.12 7.88 16.04
C ILE A 85 17.25 6.56 15.30
N LEU A 86 18.19 5.74 15.72
CA LEU A 86 18.49 4.45 15.12
C LEU A 86 18.09 3.35 16.09
N ASN A 87 17.50 2.29 15.55
CA ASN A 87 17.19 1.06 16.26
C ASN A 87 18.21 -0.01 15.86
N VAL A 88 19.30 -0.15 16.59
CA VAL A 88 20.42 -1.02 16.22
C VAL A 88 20.40 -2.33 17.00
N PRO A 89 20.82 -3.47 16.41
CA PRO A 89 20.98 -4.71 17.15
C PRO A 89 22.09 -4.57 18.20
N SER A 90 21.83 -5.10 19.39
CA SER A 90 22.76 -5.15 20.53
C SER A 90 22.99 -6.58 20.96
N HIS A 91 24.27 -6.95 21.06
CA HIS A 91 24.69 -8.17 21.73
C HIS A 91 24.62 -7.97 23.24
N VAL A 92 24.14 -9.00 23.96
CA VAL A 92 24.18 -9.03 25.43
C VAL A 92 25.20 -10.07 25.85
N SER A 93 26.22 -9.63 26.59
CA SER A 93 27.20 -10.51 27.23
C SER A 93 26.88 -10.63 28.71
N LEU A 94 26.76 -11.86 29.21
CA LEU A 94 26.70 -12.15 30.65
C LEU A 94 28.04 -12.77 31.06
N GLY A 95 28.93 -11.94 31.61
CA GLY A 95 30.31 -12.35 31.92
C GLY A 95 31.07 -12.76 30.65
N PHE A 96 31.61 -13.99 30.65
CA PHE A 96 32.37 -14.56 29.52
C PHE A 96 31.48 -15.22 28.45
N VAL A 97 30.16 -15.29 28.67
CA VAL A 97 29.22 -15.97 27.76
C VAL A 97 28.40 -14.93 27.00
N ALA A 98 28.50 -14.96 25.67
CA ALA A 98 27.59 -14.22 24.81
C ALA A 98 26.25 -14.96 24.76
N LEU A 99 25.18 -14.31 25.25
CA LEU A 99 23.85 -14.89 25.16
C LEU A 99 23.33 -14.80 23.72
N PRO A 100 22.60 -15.80 23.21
CA PRO A 100 22.02 -15.77 21.87
C PRO A 100 20.86 -14.75 21.73
N LEU A 101 20.59 -13.95 22.77
CA LEU A 101 19.56 -12.93 22.76
C LEU A 101 20.11 -11.64 22.16
N ARG A 102 19.59 -11.28 20.98
CA ARG A 102 19.77 -9.96 20.37
C ARG A 102 18.68 -9.03 20.89
N ARG A 103 19.08 -7.97 21.58
CA ARG A 103 18.14 -6.90 21.96
C ARG A 103 18.31 -5.74 21.01
N LYS A 104 17.24 -5.00 20.79
CA LYS A 104 17.27 -3.72 20.09
C LYS A 104 17.81 -2.65 21.05
N HIS A 105 18.58 -1.71 20.52
CA HIS A 105 19.15 -0.60 21.26
C HIS A 105 18.96 0.69 20.49
N TRP A 106 18.58 1.74 21.21
CA TRP A 106 18.31 3.03 20.62
C TRP A 106 19.56 3.91 20.66
N LEU A 107 19.93 4.43 19.51
CA LEU A 107 21.06 5.33 19.31
C LEU A 107 20.57 6.64 18.72
N ALA A 108 20.93 7.77 19.33
CA ALA A 108 20.71 9.09 18.73
C ALA A 108 21.95 9.58 17.98
N VAL A 109 21.72 10.25 16.85
CA VAL A 109 22.75 10.99 16.09
C VAL A 109 22.31 12.44 15.92
N ARG A 110 23.20 13.38 16.22
CA ARG A 110 22.90 14.82 16.19
C ARG A 110 24.09 15.62 15.65
N GLN A 111 23.77 16.68 14.91
CA GLN A 111 24.76 17.67 14.47
C GLN A 111 24.99 18.73 15.54
N LEU A 112 26.26 19.05 15.80
CA LEU A 112 26.71 20.11 16.69
C LEU A 112 27.89 20.81 16.00
N GLY A 113 27.77 22.12 15.74
CA GLY A 113 28.85 22.89 15.10
C GLY A 113 29.30 22.32 13.74
N GLY A 114 28.36 21.87 12.91
CA GLY A 114 28.65 21.28 11.59
C GLY A 114 29.13 19.83 11.62
N THR A 115 29.42 19.27 12.80
CA THR A 115 29.89 17.88 12.96
C THR A 115 28.79 17.00 13.54
N TYR A 116 28.58 15.82 12.97
CA TYR A 116 27.67 14.81 13.49
C TYR A 116 28.35 13.94 14.56
N TYR A 117 27.61 13.64 15.62
CA TYR A 117 28.04 12.81 16.72
C TYR A 117 27.07 11.66 16.95
N ASN A 118 27.63 10.50 17.20
CA ASN A 118 26.96 9.33 17.74
C ASN A 118 26.83 9.53 19.27
N LEU A 119 25.60 9.55 19.76
CA LEU A 119 25.23 9.77 21.17
C LEU A 119 24.75 8.46 21.83
N ASP A 120 25.33 7.32 21.47
CA ASP A 120 25.03 6.03 22.09
C ASP A 120 25.30 6.11 23.60
N SER A 121 24.33 5.72 24.42
CA SER A 121 24.51 5.64 25.88
C SER A 121 25.50 4.55 26.33
N LYS A 122 25.91 3.65 25.44
CA LYS A 122 26.96 2.65 25.69
C LYS A 122 28.37 3.20 25.49
N LEU A 123 28.52 4.34 24.81
CA LEU A 123 29.82 4.98 24.65
C LEU A 123 30.15 5.77 25.91
N ARG A 124 31.44 5.87 26.24
CA ARG A 124 31.90 6.68 27.38
C ARG A 124 31.74 8.19 27.13
N ALA A 125 31.69 8.59 25.87
CA ALA A 125 31.53 9.97 25.41
C ALA A 125 30.94 9.98 23.99
N PRO A 126 30.39 11.12 23.52
CA PRO A 126 29.94 11.27 22.14
C PRO A 126 31.02 10.92 21.12
N ALA A 127 30.76 9.95 20.24
CA ALA A 127 31.70 9.58 19.20
C ALA A 127 31.50 10.46 17.96
N ARG A 128 32.59 11.10 17.50
CA ARG A 128 32.57 11.94 16.30
C ARG A 128 32.38 11.06 15.06
N ILE A 129 31.37 11.37 14.25
CA ILE A 129 31.13 10.72 12.95
C ILE A 129 31.86 11.52 11.86
N GLY A 130 31.59 12.83 11.75
CA GLY A 130 32.15 13.67 10.70
C GLY A 130 31.14 14.67 10.16
N GLY A 131 31.28 15.04 8.89
CA GLY A 131 30.33 15.89 8.18
C GLY A 131 29.20 15.08 7.55
N GLU A 132 28.54 15.69 6.56
CA GLU A 132 27.44 15.04 5.84
C GLU A 132 27.83 13.77 5.06
N PRO A 133 28.96 13.71 4.33
CA PRO A 133 29.34 12.50 3.60
C PRO A 133 29.60 11.31 4.54
N GLU A 134 30.29 11.57 5.66
CA GLU A 134 30.58 10.55 6.67
C GLU A 134 29.29 10.07 7.35
N LEU A 135 28.34 10.97 7.61
CA LEU A 135 27.03 10.59 8.13
C LEU A 135 26.27 9.69 7.15
N ARG A 136 26.23 10.03 5.85
CA ARG A 136 25.55 9.20 4.84
C ARG A 136 26.16 7.80 4.78
N ALA A 137 27.50 7.71 4.81
CA ALA A 137 28.20 6.43 4.89
C ALA A 137 27.83 5.65 6.15
N PHE A 138 27.87 6.30 7.32
CA PHE A 138 27.51 5.71 8.60
C PHE A 138 26.09 5.13 8.58
N LEU A 139 25.08 5.89 8.14
CA LEU A 139 23.69 5.42 8.06
C LEU A 139 23.51 4.26 7.07
N ARG A 140 24.19 4.32 5.93
CA ARG A 140 24.17 3.26 4.91
C ARG A 140 24.70 1.95 5.49
N ASP A 141 25.79 1.98 6.24
CA ASP A 141 26.39 0.80 6.85
C ASP A 141 25.45 0.13 7.85
N PHE A 142 24.68 0.92 8.61
CA PHE A 142 23.65 0.39 9.51
C PHE A 142 22.47 -0.23 8.75
N LEU A 143 21.97 0.44 7.72
CA LEU A 143 20.85 -0.06 6.92
C LEU A 143 21.23 -1.32 6.12
N ALA A 144 22.47 -1.41 5.64
CA ALA A 144 22.98 -2.58 4.92
C ALA A 144 22.98 -3.87 5.76
N GLN A 145 23.04 -3.75 7.10
CA GLN A 145 22.96 -4.90 8.01
C GLN A 145 21.55 -5.48 8.14
N GLY A 146 20.52 -4.80 7.62
CA GLY A 146 19.13 -5.28 7.53
C GLY A 146 18.37 -5.39 8.86
N LEU A 147 19.02 -5.17 9.99
CA LEU A 147 18.43 -5.20 11.33
C LEU A 147 18.28 -3.82 11.96
N CYS A 148 18.58 -2.76 11.21
CA CYS A 148 18.52 -1.38 11.66
C CYS A 148 17.31 -0.64 11.07
N GLU A 149 16.59 0.06 11.93
CA GLU A 149 15.57 1.05 11.50
C GLU A 149 16.11 2.45 11.78
N VAL A 150 15.88 3.39 10.88
CA VAL A 150 16.32 4.79 11.01
C VAL A 150 15.09 5.68 11.00
N PHE A 151 14.97 6.51 12.03
CA PHE A 151 13.92 7.51 12.18
C PHE A 151 14.51 8.91 12.04
N LEU A 152 13.82 9.76 11.29
CA LEU A 152 14.18 11.17 11.13
C LEU A 152 13.48 12.00 12.20
N VAL A 153 14.24 12.84 12.88
CA VAL A 153 13.68 13.85 13.79
C VAL A 153 13.69 15.16 13.03
N VAL A 154 12.50 15.69 12.72
CA VAL A 154 12.32 16.92 11.96
C VAL A 154 11.29 17.82 12.67
N PRO A 155 11.33 19.15 12.48
CA PRO A 155 10.26 20.03 12.94
C PRO A 155 8.95 19.69 12.22
N ARG A 156 7.82 19.88 12.90
CA ARG A 156 6.49 19.58 12.36
C ARG A 156 6.23 20.23 11.00
N ALA A 157 6.59 21.50 10.83
CA ALA A 157 6.42 22.20 9.56
C ALA A 157 7.23 21.57 8.41
N VAL A 158 8.40 21.00 8.70
CA VAL A 158 9.24 20.29 7.71
C VAL A 158 8.63 18.95 7.33
N GLU A 159 8.06 18.23 8.30
CA GLU A 159 7.30 16.99 8.05
C GLU A 159 6.09 17.25 7.14
N GLU A 160 5.26 18.24 7.51
CA GLU A 160 4.05 18.63 6.77
C GLU A 160 4.37 19.09 5.33
N ALA A 161 5.49 19.79 5.13
CA ALA A 161 5.96 20.21 3.82
C ALA A 161 6.69 19.12 3.03
N GLY A 162 7.08 18.01 3.65
CA GLY A 162 7.94 16.99 3.04
C GLY A 162 9.36 17.49 2.71
N ALA A 163 9.78 18.64 3.26
CA ALA A 163 11.01 19.34 2.89
C ALA A 163 12.30 18.63 3.34
N TRP A 164 12.18 17.54 4.10
CA TRP A 164 13.29 16.67 4.51
C TRP A 164 13.80 15.77 3.36
N LEU A 165 13.06 15.68 2.25
CA LEU A 165 13.41 14.90 1.07
C LEU A 165 13.46 15.78 -0.17
N SER A 166 14.51 15.64 -0.99
CA SER A 166 14.58 16.31 -2.29
C SER A 166 13.55 15.72 -3.27
N PRO A 167 12.91 16.54 -4.11
CA PRO A 167 12.05 16.04 -5.19
C PRO A 167 12.87 15.14 -6.14
N GLU A 168 12.17 14.22 -6.83
CA GLU A 168 12.77 13.40 -7.89
C GLU A 168 13.07 14.21 -9.16
#